data_AF-A0A915BCB5-F1
#
_entry.id   AF-A0A915BCB5-F1
#
_cell.length_a   1.000
_cell.length_b   1.000
_cell.length_c   1.000
_cell.angle_alpha   90.00
_cell.angle_beta   90.00
_cell.angle_gamma   90.00
#
_symmetry.space_group_name_H-M   'P 1'
#
loop_
_entity.id
_entity.type
_entity.pdbx_description
1 polymer ?
#
loop_
_entity_poly.entity_id
_entity_poly.type
_entity_poly.pdbx_seq_one_letter_code
_entity_poly.pdbx_strand_id
1 'polypeptide(L)'
;MSNKWVSALHDYSAGINSLPSCVGLSDLYGDGDYKLIIGDIGTGRYNMRLKVLKGLTLIGESVLTDLPSAVVPFINELMQPTLPSIAIASGPSILIYKNLKPFYKFNIPTLDVDESENEAWSHAEASQIDSTQLYAVLLKLKEKVSVYDVEYRIFVSSREAEVFTIKRGIEHLDRPTITLKSDIIGMIRISKQIRIYQELSLMDRLKIDSSIKWIRYGPMGREEGALIIGTKTGGLIVKLFRRTAKFDEKYEESGPPAAQTRKLNVPRRTKIFVDQTIREREQAQTMHQCKMEFAMELA
;
A
#
# COMPACT_ATOMS: atom_id res chain seq x y z
N MET A 1 0.74 -7.16 24.71
CA MET A 1 1.60 -6.63 23.62
C MET A 1 2.52 -7.76 23.18
N SER A 2 2.93 -7.82 21.92
CA SER A 2 3.83 -8.91 21.47
C SER A 2 5.14 -8.89 22.25
N ASN A 3 5.52 -10.05 22.80
CA ASN A 3 6.81 -10.27 23.47
C ASN A 3 7.91 -10.75 22.50
N LYS A 4 7.60 -10.96 21.21
CA LYS A 4 8.50 -11.52 20.19
C LYS A 4 9.48 -10.47 19.63
N TRP A 5 9.26 -9.19 19.93
CA TRP A 5 10.03 -8.07 19.40
C TRP A 5 10.86 -7.36 20.47
N VAL A 6 11.96 -6.74 20.03
CA VAL A 6 12.79 -5.81 20.80
C VAL A 6 12.85 -4.48 20.06
N SER A 7 12.75 -3.39 20.82
CA SER A 7 13.02 -2.05 20.29
C SER A 7 14.52 -1.84 20.17
N ALA A 8 15.03 -1.69 18.95
CA ALA A 8 16.45 -1.47 18.72
C ALA A 8 16.76 0.03 18.63
N LEU A 9 16.17 0.73 17.66
CA LEU A 9 16.44 2.15 17.41
C LEU A 9 15.13 2.90 17.18
N HIS A 10 15.09 4.18 17.53
CA HIS A 10 13.98 5.06 17.22
C HIS A 10 14.46 6.51 17.04
N ASP A 11 13.92 7.19 16.05
CA ASP A 11 14.06 8.63 15.85
C ASP A 11 12.71 9.18 15.39
N TYR A 12 11.98 9.82 16.31
CA TYR A 12 10.66 10.39 16.02
C TYR A 12 10.74 11.69 15.20
N SER A 13 11.92 12.28 15.09
CA SER A 13 12.22 13.57 14.46
C SER A 13 12.99 13.45 13.15
N ALA A 14 13.14 12.23 12.61
CA ALA A 14 13.91 11.96 11.39
C ALA A 14 13.42 12.76 10.16
N GLY A 15 12.17 13.23 10.17
CA GLY A 15 11.60 14.08 9.13
C GLY A 15 11.47 13.39 7.77
N ILE A 16 11.24 12.08 7.77
CA ILE A 16 11.25 11.26 6.56
C ILE A 16 9.86 11.08 5.98
N ASN A 17 9.66 11.49 4.73
CA ASN A 17 8.40 11.31 4.04
C ASN A 17 8.55 10.45 2.78
N SER A 18 8.41 9.12 2.91
CA SER A 18 8.65 8.19 1.80
C SER A 18 7.48 7.24 1.52
N LEU A 19 7.58 6.49 0.42
CA LEU A 19 6.70 5.39 0.02
C LEU A 19 7.41 4.05 0.21
N PRO A 20 6.69 2.93 0.37
CA PRO A 20 7.31 1.61 0.49
C PRO A 20 8.25 1.26 -0.69
N SER A 21 7.91 1.68 -1.92
CA SER A 21 8.72 1.49 -3.12
C SER A 21 9.99 2.35 -3.15
N CYS A 22 10.02 3.42 -2.37
CA CYS A 22 11.14 4.35 -2.25
C CYS A 22 12.03 4.02 -1.04
N VAL A 23 11.94 2.80 -0.49
CA VAL A 23 12.78 2.34 0.62
C VAL A 23 13.50 1.04 0.24
N GLY A 24 14.83 1.08 0.30
CA GLY A 24 15.73 -0.03 -0.01
C GLY A 24 16.73 -0.30 1.11
N LEU A 25 17.34 -1.49 1.09
CA LEU A 25 18.40 -1.92 1.99
C LEU A 25 19.54 -2.49 1.15
N SER A 26 20.77 -2.07 1.39
CA SER A 26 21.92 -2.58 0.63
C SER A 26 23.23 -2.44 1.40
N ASP A 27 24.11 -3.42 1.25
CA ASP A 27 25.51 -3.28 1.61
C ASP A 27 26.23 -2.49 0.51
N LEU A 28 26.26 -1.17 0.64
CA LEU A 28 26.83 -0.26 -0.36
C LEU A 28 28.37 -0.29 -0.39
N TYR A 29 29.01 -0.80 0.66
CA TYR A 29 30.47 -0.78 0.80
C TYR A 29 31.11 -2.17 0.76
N GLY A 30 30.31 -3.25 0.75
CA GLY A 30 30.81 -4.62 0.80
C GLY A 30 31.38 -5.01 2.16
N ASP A 31 31.04 -4.27 3.22
CA ASP A 31 31.56 -4.45 4.58
C ASP A 31 30.61 -5.24 5.50
N GLY A 32 29.50 -5.74 4.95
CA GLY A 32 28.43 -6.41 5.67
C GLY A 32 27.58 -5.47 6.53
N ASP A 33 27.77 -4.16 6.45
CA ASP A 33 26.99 -3.15 7.18
C ASP A 33 25.90 -2.60 6.24
N TYR A 34 24.71 -3.21 6.24
CA TYR A 34 23.63 -2.82 5.36
C TYR A 34 23.09 -1.42 5.68
N LYS A 35 23.02 -0.56 4.66
CA LYS A 35 22.54 0.82 4.77
C LYS A 35 21.09 0.92 4.33
N LEU A 36 20.37 1.82 4.98
CA LEU A 36 18.98 2.15 4.65
C LEU A 36 18.96 3.27 3.61
N ILE A 37 18.33 3.00 2.47
CA ILE A 37 18.24 3.92 1.32
C ILE A 37 16.81 4.40 1.23
N ILE A 38 16.60 5.72 1.16
CA ILE A 38 15.29 6.33 1.18
C ILE A 38 15.19 7.42 0.11
N GLY A 39 14.26 7.25 -0.83
CA GLY A 39 13.74 8.35 -1.64
C GLY A 39 12.74 9.15 -0.81
N ASP A 40 13.16 10.27 -0.26
CA ASP A 40 12.32 11.21 0.48
C ASP A 40 11.56 12.11 -0.49
N ILE A 41 10.24 12.14 -0.35
CA ILE A 41 9.32 12.92 -1.17
C ILE A 41 9.22 14.35 -0.64
N GLY A 42 9.75 14.65 0.55
CA GLY A 42 9.69 15.99 1.13
C GLY A 42 8.24 16.44 1.31
N THR A 43 7.86 17.56 0.73
CA THR A 43 6.45 18.04 0.73
C THR A 43 5.65 17.57 -0.49
N GLY A 44 6.25 16.79 -1.39
CA GLY A 44 5.69 16.42 -2.69
C GLY A 44 5.83 17.51 -3.76
N ARG A 45 6.29 18.72 -3.39
CA ARG A 45 6.64 19.78 -4.34
C ARG A 45 8.06 20.30 -4.13
N TYR A 46 8.54 20.27 -2.90
CA TYR A 46 9.83 20.79 -2.51
C TYR A 46 10.56 19.78 -1.61
N ASN A 47 11.89 19.95 -1.52
CA ASN A 47 12.76 19.16 -0.63
C ASN A 47 12.72 17.65 -0.86
N MET A 48 12.58 17.21 -2.12
CA MET A 48 12.73 15.80 -2.48
C MET A 48 14.21 15.44 -2.48
N ARG A 49 14.58 14.34 -1.82
CA ARG A 49 15.98 13.98 -1.62
C ARG A 49 16.16 12.46 -1.59
N LEU A 50 17.25 11.97 -2.17
CA LEU A 50 17.77 10.64 -1.88
C LEU A 50 18.59 10.73 -0.59
N LYS A 51 18.22 9.94 0.42
CA LYS A 51 18.89 9.86 1.73
C LYS A 51 19.43 8.44 1.93
N VAL A 52 20.63 8.33 2.47
CA VAL A 52 21.26 7.06 2.86
C VAL A 52 21.67 7.13 4.32
N LEU A 53 21.23 6.15 5.10
CA LEU A 53 21.42 6.09 6.54
C LEU A 53 22.24 4.84 6.94
N LYS A 54 23.18 5.03 7.87
CA LYS A 54 23.87 3.98 8.62
C LYS A 54 23.22 3.91 10.00
N GLY A 55 22.52 2.82 10.31
CA GLY A 55 21.59 2.82 11.44
C GLY A 55 20.49 3.86 11.20
N LEU A 56 20.38 4.84 12.09
CA LEU A 56 19.51 6.02 11.92
C LEU A 56 20.29 7.31 11.61
N THR A 57 21.60 7.23 11.40
CA THR A 57 22.45 8.39 11.10
C THR A 57 22.55 8.60 9.59
N LEU A 58 22.26 9.82 9.12
CA LEU A 58 22.40 10.20 7.71
C LEU A 58 23.89 10.22 7.31
N ILE A 59 24.26 9.46 6.28
CA ILE A 59 25.63 9.38 5.74
C ILE A 59 25.76 9.90 4.31
N GLY A 60 24.64 10.02 3.59
CA GLY A 60 24.62 10.52 2.22
C GLY A 60 23.29 11.15 1.90
N GLU A 61 23.32 12.26 1.18
CA GLU A 61 22.14 12.96 0.73
C GLU A 61 22.35 13.53 -0.67
N SER A 62 21.31 13.53 -1.49
CA SER A 62 21.32 14.16 -2.81
C SER A 62 19.95 14.73 -3.11
N VAL A 63 19.91 15.96 -3.63
CA VAL A 63 18.66 16.61 -4.01
C VAL A 63 18.10 15.94 -5.27
N LEU A 64 16.79 15.71 -5.28
CA LEU A 64 16.04 15.21 -6.43
C LEU A 64 15.27 16.35 -7.07
N THR A 65 15.20 16.34 -8.40
CA THR A 65 14.48 17.35 -9.18
C THR A 65 12.98 17.10 -9.23
N ASP A 66 12.54 15.86 -9.06
CA ASP A 66 11.14 15.45 -9.20
C ASP A 66 10.78 14.43 -8.10
N LEU A 67 9.51 14.04 -8.00
CA LEU A 67 9.05 13.07 -7.02
C LEU A 67 9.69 11.70 -7.30
N PRO A 68 10.31 11.07 -6.29
CA PRO A 68 10.78 9.71 -6.41
C PRO A 68 9.60 8.72 -6.39
N SER A 69 9.57 7.79 -7.34
CA SER A 69 8.54 6.76 -7.44
C SER A 69 9.01 5.39 -6.94
N ALA A 70 10.28 5.07 -7.13
CA ALA A 70 10.91 3.85 -6.61
C ALA A 70 12.43 4.02 -6.44
N VAL A 71 13.00 3.27 -5.50
CA VAL A 71 14.46 3.14 -5.34
C VAL A 71 14.85 1.67 -5.30
N VAL A 72 15.92 1.32 -6.00
CA VAL A 72 16.45 -0.04 -6.01
C VAL A 72 17.97 -0.02 -5.95
N PRO A 73 18.58 -0.74 -5.00
CA PRO A 73 20.00 -1.06 -5.08
C PRO A 73 20.21 -2.16 -6.12
N PHE A 74 21.23 -2.04 -6.95
CA PHE A 74 21.53 -3.00 -8.01
C PHE A 74 23.04 -3.11 -8.23
N ILE A 75 23.48 -4.24 -8.76
CA ILE A 75 24.87 -4.47 -9.15
C ILE A 75 24.99 -4.16 -10.65
N ASN A 76 25.84 -3.20 -11.01
CA ASN A 76 26.01 -2.75 -12.40
C ASN A 76 27.15 -3.46 -13.15
N GLU A 77 28.02 -4.17 -12.43
CA GLU A 77 29.24 -4.76 -12.99
C GLU A 77 29.18 -6.28 -12.90
N LEU A 78 29.83 -6.97 -13.84
CA LEU A 78 29.91 -8.45 -13.86
C LEU A 78 31.23 -8.98 -13.30
N MET A 79 32.22 -8.11 -13.03
CA MET A 79 33.56 -8.48 -12.56
C MET A 79 33.70 -8.20 -11.07
N GLN A 80 33.99 -9.24 -10.28
CA GLN A 80 34.12 -9.13 -8.82
C GLN A 80 35.43 -8.44 -8.38
N PRO A 81 35.43 -7.68 -7.27
CA PRO A 81 34.30 -7.38 -6.39
C PRO A 81 33.41 -6.23 -6.89
N THR A 82 32.09 -6.42 -6.90
CA THR A 82 31.14 -5.42 -7.38
C THR A 82 30.38 -4.78 -6.24
N LEU A 83 30.49 -3.46 -6.07
CA LEU A 83 29.70 -2.72 -5.09
C LEU A 83 28.34 -2.32 -5.68
N PRO A 84 27.24 -2.46 -4.92
CA PRO A 84 25.92 -2.01 -5.38
C PRO A 84 25.88 -0.50 -5.65
N SER A 85 25.25 -0.15 -6.76
CA SER A 85 24.82 1.20 -7.09
C SER A 85 23.35 1.39 -6.71
N ILE A 86 22.91 2.64 -6.61
CA ILE A 86 21.52 2.98 -6.30
C ILE A 86 20.88 3.55 -7.56
N ALA A 87 19.78 2.96 -8.01
CA ALA A 87 18.91 3.54 -9.03
C ALA A 87 17.66 4.12 -8.35
N ILE A 88 17.31 5.35 -8.68
CA ILE A 88 16.08 6.00 -8.23
C ILE A 88 15.32 6.54 -9.45
N ALA A 89 14.05 6.15 -9.56
CA ALA A 89 13.15 6.69 -10.57
C ALA A 89 12.55 8.00 -10.06
N SER A 90 12.74 9.08 -10.81
CA SER A 90 12.34 10.44 -10.46
C SER A 90 11.83 11.14 -11.72
N GLY A 91 10.52 11.41 -11.79
CA GLY A 91 9.89 11.96 -13.00
C GLY A 91 10.09 11.05 -14.23
N PRO A 92 10.46 11.60 -15.40
CA PRO A 92 10.74 10.83 -16.61
C PRO A 92 12.17 10.27 -16.67
N SER A 93 12.87 10.22 -15.53
CA SER A 93 14.29 9.86 -15.48
C SER A 93 14.58 8.77 -14.45
N ILE A 94 15.57 7.94 -14.76
CA ILE A 94 16.22 7.04 -13.80
C ILE A 94 17.59 7.63 -13.48
N LEU A 95 17.80 7.99 -12.21
CA LEU A 95 19.05 8.53 -11.71
C LEU A 95 19.86 7.41 -11.05
N ILE A 96 21.10 7.21 -11.49
CA ILE A 96 22.02 6.21 -10.96
C ILE A 96 23.06 6.91 -10.11
N TYR A 97 23.24 6.42 -8.88
CA TYR A 97 24.24 6.88 -7.94
C TYR A 97 25.25 5.77 -7.66
N LYS A 98 26.53 6.09 -7.81
CA LYS A 98 27.65 5.21 -7.48
C LYS A 98 28.45 5.85 -6.36
N ASN A 99 28.73 5.10 -5.29
CA ASN A 99 29.44 5.61 -4.11
C ASN A 99 28.82 6.91 -3.56
N LEU A 100 27.48 6.97 -3.50
CA LEU A 100 26.69 8.13 -3.04
C LEU A 100 26.83 9.40 -3.89
N LYS A 101 27.42 9.32 -5.07
CA LYS A 101 27.54 10.44 -6.02
C LYS A 101 26.66 10.19 -7.24
N PRO A 102 26.00 11.22 -7.80
CA PRO A 102 25.33 11.12 -9.09
C PRO A 102 26.31 10.60 -10.14
N PHE A 103 25.96 9.52 -10.83
CA PHE A 103 26.82 8.87 -11.82
C PHE A 103 26.23 8.95 -13.22
N TYR A 104 24.93 8.67 -13.35
CA TYR A 104 24.26 8.66 -14.65
C TYR A 104 22.80 9.07 -14.54
N LYS A 105 22.26 9.69 -15.58
CA LYS A 105 20.85 10.03 -15.72
C LYS A 105 20.36 9.44 -17.04
N PHE A 106 19.45 8.47 -16.95
CA PHE A 106 18.72 7.96 -18.09
C PHE A 106 17.39 8.71 -18.20
N ASN A 107 17.05 9.21 -19.37
CA ASN A 107 15.70 9.74 -19.66
C ASN A 107 14.94 8.71 -20.47
N ILE A 108 13.67 8.54 -20.15
CA ILE A 108 12.77 7.70 -20.96
C ILE A 108 12.71 8.31 -22.38
N PRO A 109 12.88 7.51 -23.45
CA PRO A 109 12.73 8.00 -24.82
C PRO A 109 11.33 8.62 -25.02
N THR A 110 11.28 9.75 -25.71
CA THR A 110 10.00 10.33 -26.13
C THR A 110 9.38 9.44 -27.20
N LEU A 111 8.07 9.21 -27.10
CA LEU A 111 7.31 8.54 -28.13
C LEU A 111 6.76 9.61 -29.08
N ASP A 112 6.86 9.37 -30.38
CA ASP A 112 6.24 10.25 -31.38
C ASP A 112 4.71 10.15 -31.25
N VAL A 113 4.05 11.29 -31.45
CA VAL A 113 2.57 11.35 -31.45
C VAL A 113 2.06 10.61 -32.68
N ASP A 114 0.96 9.87 -32.53
CA ASP A 114 0.32 9.18 -33.64
C ASP A 114 -0.09 10.18 -34.74
N GLU A 115 0.18 9.86 -36.00
CA GLU A 115 -0.07 10.75 -37.14
C GLU A 115 -1.54 11.19 -37.20
N SER A 116 -2.48 10.28 -36.89
CA SER A 116 -3.91 10.59 -36.92
C SER A 116 -4.33 11.52 -35.78
N GLU A 117 -3.66 11.43 -34.61
CA GLU A 117 -3.86 12.36 -33.51
C GLU A 117 -3.34 13.76 -33.89
N ASN A 118 -2.15 13.82 -34.49
CA ASN A 118 -1.53 15.08 -34.90
C ASN A 118 -2.34 15.81 -35.98
N GLU A 119 -2.89 15.08 -36.96
CA GLU A 119 -3.79 15.64 -37.98
C GLU A 119 -5.08 16.18 -37.35
N ALA A 120 -5.69 15.44 -36.42
CA ALA A 120 -6.90 15.87 -35.73
C ALA A 120 -6.68 17.19 -34.96
N TRP A 121 -5.57 17.31 -34.25
CA TRP A 121 -5.21 18.56 -33.57
C TRP A 121 -4.95 19.72 -34.53
N SER A 122 -4.27 19.45 -35.66
CA SER A 122 -4.03 20.45 -36.70
C SER A 122 -5.33 20.96 -37.33
N HIS A 123 -6.28 20.07 -37.60
CA HIS A 123 -7.61 20.43 -38.11
C HIS A 123 -8.44 21.22 -37.10
N ALA A 124 -8.31 20.93 -35.80
CA ALA A 124 -8.98 21.67 -34.76
C ALA A 124 -8.40 23.10 -34.62
N GLU A 125 -7.08 23.24 -34.66
CA GLU A 125 -6.41 24.56 -34.66
C GLU A 125 -6.81 25.39 -35.88
N ALA A 126 -6.92 24.76 -37.05
CA ALA A 126 -7.41 25.37 -38.27
C ALA A 126 -8.92 25.66 -38.29
N SER A 127 -9.65 25.38 -37.20
CA SER A 127 -11.12 25.53 -37.09
C SER A 127 -11.91 24.75 -38.16
N GLN A 128 -11.33 23.67 -38.69
CA GLN A 128 -11.96 22.80 -39.69
C GLN A 128 -12.85 21.73 -39.04
N ILE A 129 -12.59 21.40 -37.78
CA ILE A 129 -13.42 20.51 -36.97
C ILE A 129 -13.81 21.19 -35.66
N ASP A 130 -14.99 20.85 -35.14
CA ASP A 130 -15.44 21.31 -33.83
C ASP A 130 -14.93 20.42 -32.68
N SER A 131 -15.13 20.87 -31.43
CA SER A 131 -14.70 20.12 -30.25
C SER A 131 -15.36 18.74 -30.11
N THR A 132 -16.56 18.57 -30.67
CA THR A 132 -17.32 17.30 -30.61
C THR A 132 -16.75 16.30 -31.60
N GLN A 133 -16.40 16.76 -32.81
CA GLN A 133 -15.75 16.00 -33.86
C GLN A 133 -14.33 15.61 -33.46
N LEU A 134 -13.55 16.53 -32.89
CA LEU A 134 -12.23 16.23 -32.33
C LEU A 134 -12.32 15.15 -31.25
N TYR A 135 -13.27 15.28 -30.32
CA TYR A 135 -13.49 14.27 -29.29
C TYR A 135 -13.83 12.90 -29.88
N ALA A 136 -14.68 12.85 -30.92
CA ALA A 136 -15.03 11.59 -31.59
C ALA A 136 -13.82 10.92 -32.27
N VAL A 137 -12.96 11.70 -32.93
CA VAL A 137 -11.71 11.19 -33.54
C VAL A 137 -10.75 10.67 -32.47
N LEU A 138 -10.53 11.43 -31.40
CA LEU A 138 -9.67 11.03 -30.29
C LEU A 138 -10.24 9.80 -29.55
N LEU A 139 -11.56 9.68 -29.42
CA LEU A 139 -12.20 8.51 -28.81
C LEU A 139 -11.98 7.25 -29.67
N LYS A 140 -12.11 7.38 -30.99
CA LYS A 140 -11.85 6.29 -31.94
C LYS A 140 -10.37 5.89 -31.96
N LEU A 141 -9.47 6.86 -31.89
CA LEU A 141 -8.02 6.60 -31.74
C LEU A 141 -7.72 5.95 -30.40
N LYS A 142 -8.35 6.43 -29.33
CA LYS A 142 -8.28 5.78 -28.04
C LYS A 142 -8.73 4.34 -28.17
N GLU A 143 -9.86 3.98 -28.78
CA GLU A 143 -10.25 2.56 -28.92
C GLU A 143 -9.25 1.72 -29.74
N LYS A 144 -8.66 2.32 -30.80
CA LYS A 144 -7.65 1.68 -31.65
C LYS A 144 -6.32 1.42 -30.91
N VAL A 145 -5.89 2.38 -30.09
CA VAL A 145 -4.62 2.35 -29.34
C VAL A 145 -4.79 1.75 -27.93
N SER A 146 -6.01 1.82 -27.37
CA SER A 146 -6.44 1.28 -26.07
C SER A 146 -6.71 -0.22 -26.11
N VAL A 147 -6.32 -0.91 -27.18
CA VAL A 147 -5.69 -2.22 -26.96
C VAL A 147 -4.36 -1.96 -26.27
N TYR A 148 -4.42 -1.43 -25.06
CA TYR A 148 -3.25 -1.30 -24.24
C TYR A 148 -2.73 -2.72 -24.08
N ASP A 149 -1.59 -2.95 -24.70
CA ASP A 149 -0.70 -4.02 -24.35
C ASP A 149 -0.10 -3.72 -22.97
N VAL A 150 -0.97 -3.53 -21.97
CA VAL A 150 -0.52 -3.54 -20.58
C VAL A 150 -0.15 -4.98 -20.32
N GLU A 151 1.13 -5.29 -20.50
CA GLU A 151 1.74 -6.50 -19.98
C GLU A 151 1.49 -6.48 -18.47
N TYR A 152 0.40 -7.10 -18.01
CA TYR A 152 0.16 -7.26 -16.59
C TYR A 152 1.03 -8.41 -16.09
N ARG A 153 1.56 -8.24 -14.88
CA ARG A 153 2.40 -9.23 -14.22
C ARG A 153 1.88 -9.44 -12.80
N ILE A 154 1.11 -10.50 -12.61
CA ILE A 154 0.55 -10.86 -11.31
C ILE A 154 1.51 -11.84 -10.64
N PHE A 155 1.91 -11.56 -9.41
CA PHE A 155 2.71 -12.48 -8.60
C PHE A 155 1.79 -13.21 -7.63
N VAL A 156 1.81 -14.54 -7.63
CA VAL A 156 0.99 -15.39 -6.76
C VAL A 156 1.90 -16.27 -5.93
N SER A 157 1.74 -16.25 -4.62
CA SER A 157 2.46 -17.12 -3.70
C SER A 157 1.67 -18.40 -3.39
N SER A 158 2.30 -19.57 -3.53
CA SER A 158 1.76 -20.88 -3.13
C SER A 158 2.08 -21.20 -1.66
N ARG A 159 1.47 -22.28 -1.15
CA ARG A 159 1.76 -22.81 0.20
C ARG A 159 3.12 -23.50 0.30
N GLU A 160 3.75 -23.81 -0.83
CA GLU A 160 5.07 -24.45 -0.90
C GLU A 160 6.20 -23.42 -0.98
N ALA A 161 5.90 -22.18 -0.55
CA ALA A 161 6.80 -21.03 -0.64
C ALA A 161 7.26 -20.70 -2.07
N GLU A 162 6.41 -20.97 -3.05
CA GLU A 162 6.71 -20.69 -4.45
C GLU A 162 5.98 -19.44 -4.93
N VAL A 163 6.64 -18.61 -5.73
CA VAL A 163 6.04 -17.43 -6.36
C VAL A 163 5.93 -17.69 -7.85
N PHE A 164 4.71 -17.67 -8.35
CA PHE A 164 4.38 -17.75 -9.77
C PHE A 164 4.17 -16.36 -10.33
N THR A 165 4.50 -16.19 -11.60
CA THR A 165 4.26 -14.94 -12.32
C THR A 165 3.32 -15.20 -13.48
N ILE A 166 2.12 -14.64 -13.39
CA ILE A 166 1.13 -14.69 -14.46
C ILE A 166 1.32 -13.46 -15.31
N LYS A 167 1.54 -13.68 -16.60
CA LYS A 167 1.54 -12.64 -17.62
C LYS A 167 0.31 -12.77 -18.52
N ARG A 168 0.01 -11.71 -19.25
CA ARG A 168 -0.97 -11.74 -20.34
C ARG A 168 -0.67 -12.89 -21.31
N GLY A 169 -1.67 -13.72 -21.60
CA GLY A 169 -1.58 -14.83 -22.55
C GLY A 169 -1.03 -16.16 -22.00
N ILE A 170 -0.73 -16.24 -20.70
CA ILE A 170 -0.34 -17.48 -20.04
C ILE A 170 -1.58 -18.16 -19.44
N GLU A 171 -1.98 -19.30 -19.99
CA GLU A 171 -3.11 -20.11 -19.49
C GLU A 171 -2.68 -21.17 -18.46
N HIS A 172 -1.42 -21.63 -18.52
CA HIS A 172 -0.88 -22.67 -17.65
C HIS A 172 0.43 -22.22 -16.98
N LEU A 173 0.55 -22.53 -15.68
CA LEU A 173 1.71 -22.19 -14.85
C LEU A 173 2.47 -23.48 -14.51
N ASP A 174 3.40 -23.87 -15.36
CA ASP A 174 4.10 -25.17 -15.21
C ASP A 174 5.27 -25.12 -14.22
N ARG A 175 5.83 -23.92 -13.97
CA ARG A 175 6.98 -23.76 -13.08
C ARG A 175 6.89 -22.48 -12.25
N PRO A 176 7.33 -22.53 -10.98
CA PRO A 176 7.45 -21.34 -10.16
C PRO A 176 8.53 -20.42 -10.71
N THR A 177 8.28 -19.11 -10.64
CA THR A 177 9.28 -18.09 -10.98
C THR A 177 10.36 -18.04 -9.91
N ILE A 178 9.98 -18.23 -8.65
CA ILE A 178 10.87 -18.23 -7.49
C ILE A 178 10.41 -19.34 -6.55
N THR A 179 11.28 -20.28 -6.22
CA THR A 179 11.06 -21.23 -5.12
C THR A 179 11.86 -20.74 -3.92
N LEU A 180 11.18 -20.38 -2.84
CA LEU A 180 11.81 -19.93 -1.61
C LEU A 180 12.12 -21.13 -0.72
N LYS A 181 13.18 -21.03 0.09
CA LYS A 181 13.59 -22.07 1.03
C LYS A 181 12.82 -22.03 2.37
N SER A 182 11.89 -21.09 2.52
CA SER A 182 11.20 -20.79 3.77
C SER A 182 9.82 -20.22 3.50
N ASP A 183 8.86 -20.53 4.39
CA ASP A 183 7.49 -20.07 4.30
C ASP A 183 7.36 -18.55 4.11
N ILE A 184 6.40 -18.17 3.27
CA ILE A 184 6.07 -16.77 3.03
C ILE A 184 5.22 -16.28 4.20
N ILE A 185 5.82 -15.44 5.02
CA ILE A 185 5.13 -14.75 6.12
C ILE A 185 4.65 -13.39 5.61
N GLY A 186 3.35 -13.16 5.66
CA GLY A 186 2.73 -11.89 5.32
C GLY A 186 2.83 -10.89 6.46
N MET A 187 3.53 -9.77 6.26
CA MET A 187 3.51 -8.65 7.21
C MET A 187 2.70 -7.50 6.64
N ILE A 188 1.58 -7.17 7.29
CA ILE A 188 0.63 -6.16 6.81
C ILE A 188 0.48 -5.05 7.85
N ARG A 189 0.58 -3.80 7.42
CA ARG A 189 0.24 -2.64 8.26
C ARG A 189 -1.27 -2.44 8.29
N ILE A 190 -1.83 -2.24 9.48
CA ILE A 190 -3.22 -1.84 9.69
C ILE A 190 -3.21 -0.70 10.72
N SER A 191 -3.40 0.53 10.24
CA SER A 191 -3.40 1.75 11.06
C SER A 191 -2.12 1.95 11.89
N LYS A 192 -2.17 1.65 13.20
CA LYS A 192 -1.06 1.72 14.16
C LYS A 192 -0.49 0.34 14.52
N GLN A 193 -0.84 -0.69 13.75
CA GLN A 193 -0.49 -2.07 14.05
C GLN A 193 0.17 -2.72 12.84
N ILE A 194 1.09 -3.64 13.11
CA ILE A 194 1.64 -4.56 12.12
C ILE A 194 1.13 -5.94 12.52
N ARG A 195 0.49 -6.61 11.57
CA ARG A 195 -0.02 -7.96 11.73
C ARG A 195 0.85 -8.90 10.91
N ILE A 196 1.22 -10.00 11.54
CA ILE A 196 2.03 -11.06 10.92
C ILE A 196 1.09 -12.23 10.67
N TYR A 197 1.04 -12.68 9.44
CA TYR A 197 0.21 -13.78 8.98
C TYR A 197 1.11 -14.88 8.43
N GLN A 198 0.77 -16.12 8.77
CA GLN A 198 1.26 -17.30 8.08
C GLN A 198 0.03 -17.95 7.45
N GLU A 199 0.05 -18.05 6.12
CA GLU A 199 -1.13 -18.42 5.33
C GLU A 199 -2.35 -17.52 5.68
N LEU A 200 -3.41 -18.12 6.22
CA LEU A 200 -4.65 -17.44 6.62
C LEU A 200 -4.69 -17.14 8.14
N SER A 201 -3.68 -17.56 8.89
CA SER A 201 -3.66 -17.45 10.35
C SER A 201 -2.91 -16.19 10.79
N LEU A 202 -3.55 -15.39 11.65
CA LEU A 202 -2.86 -14.30 12.34
C LEU A 202 -1.93 -14.90 13.39
N MET A 203 -0.63 -14.62 13.29
CA MET A 203 0.41 -15.18 14.17
C MET A 203 0.88 -14.18 15.24
N ASP A 204 0.87 -12.88 14.90
CA ASP A 204 1.25 -11.85 15.86
C ASP A 204 0.69 -10.47 15.50
N ARG A 205 0.60 -9.62 16.53
CA ARG A 205 0.17 -8.23 16.45
C ARG A 205 1.13 -7.33 17.20
N LEU A 206 1.92 -6.57 16.43
CA LEU A 206 2.79 -5.53 16.95
C LEU A 206 2.05 -4.18 16.92
N LYS A 207 1.83 -3.58 18.09
CA LYS A 207 1.27 -2.23 18.22
C LYS A 207 2.42 -1.20 18.22
N ILE A 208 2.22 -0.10 17.49
CA ILE A 208 3.11 1.05 17.43
C ILE A 208 2.33 2.27 17.92
N ASP A 209 2.99 3.21 18.58
CA ASP A 209 2.32 4.36 19.20
C ASP A 209 1.80 5.38 18.15
N SER A 210 2.45 5.41 16.99
CA SER A 210 2.15 6.29 15.86
C SER A 210 1.51 5.57 14.67
N SER A 211 0.84 6.32 13.79
CA SER A 211 0.31 5.76 12.54
C SER A 211 1.46 5.40 11.59
N ILE A 212 1.39 4.19 11.04
CA ILE A 212 2.44 3.63 10.19
C ILE A 212 2.19 4.04 8.74
N LYS A 213 3.19 4.62 8.08
CA LYS A 213 3.14 4.97 6.67
C LYS A 213 3.62 3.82 5.80
N TRP A 214 4.77 3.25 6.12
CA TRP A 214 5.37 2.13 5.39
C TRP A 214 6.17 1.25 6.35
N ILE A 215 6.44 0.02 5.91
CA ILE A 215 7.29 -0.94 6.60
C ILE A 215 8.26 -1.56 5.60
N ARG A 216 9.45 -1.92 6.05
CA ARG A 216 10.43 -2.69 5.29
C ARG A 216 11.07 -3.70 6.23
N TYR A 217 11.14 -4.96 5.81
CA TYR A 217 11.86 -6.00 6.52
C TYR A 217 13.08 -6.42 5.70
N GLY A 218 14.22 -6.63 6.34
CA GLY A 218 15.44 -7.10 5.69
C GLY A 218 16.70 -6.79 6.51
N PRO A 219 17.89 -7.01 5.93
CA PRO A 219 19.16 -6.80 6.62
C PRO A 219 19.41 -5.32 6.86
N MET A 220 19.84 -4.96 8.07
CA MET A 220 20.18 -3.59 8.44
C MET A 220 21.34 -3.59 9.43
N GLY A 221 22.36 -2.79 9.15
CA GLY A 221 23.62 -2.92 9.86
C GLY A 221 24.21 -4.31 9.64
N ARG A 222 24.66 -4.95 10.73
CA ARG A 222 25.13 -6.35 10.73
C ARG A 222 24.06 -7.36 11.13
N GLU A 223 22.81 -6.93 11.28
CA GLU A 223 21.69 -7.80 11.60
C GLU A 223 21.03 -8.30 10.31
N GLU A 224 20.81 -9.62 10.21
CA GLU A 224 20.20 -10.24 9.01
C GLU A 224 18.72 -9.87 8.83
N GLY A 225 18.03 -9.54 9.93
CA GLY A 225 16.59 -9.33 9.93
C GLY A 225 16.13 -8.22 10.88
N ALA A 226 15.91 -7.03 10.31
CA ALA A 226 15.34 -5.88 10.99
C ALA A 226 14.02 -5.44 10.35
N LEU A 227 13.05 -5.08 11.18
CA LEU A 227 11.83 -4.41 10.76
C LEU A 227 12.00 -2.90 10.92
N ILE A 228 12.06 -2.19 9.79
CA ILE A 228 12.09 -0.74 9.70
C ILE A 228 10.66 -0.23 9.47
N ILE A 229 10.27 0.76 10.25
CA ILE A 229 8.93 1.33 10.26
C ILE A 229 9.06 2.84 10.06
N GLY A 230 8.48 3.35 8.97
CA GLY A 230 8.30 4.79 8.76
C GLY A 230 6.92 5.23 9.24
N THR A 231 6.87 6.22 10.12
CA THR A 231 5.60 6.75 10.64
C THR A 231 5.06 7.87 9.72
N LYS A 232 3.76 8.16 9.84
CA LYS A 232 3.16 9.31 9.15
C LYS A 232 3.65 10.66 9.66
N THR A 233 4.23 10.71 10.85
CA THR A 233 4.81 11.92 11.45
C THR A 233 6.26 12.16 11.01
N GLY A 234 6.82 11.29 10.17
CA GLY A 234 8.19 11.39 9.69
C GLY A 234 9.24 10.70 10.55
N GLY A 235 8.83 9.94 11.56
CA GLY A 235 9.73 9.18 12.41
C GLY A 235 10.14 7.83 11.81
N LEU A 236 11.31 7.34 12.23
CA LEU A 236 11.81 6.00 11.95
C LEU A 236 11.87 5.18 13.24
N ILE A 237 11.43 3.92 13.16
CA ILE A 237 11.53 2.96 14.25
C ILE A 237 12.10 1.66 13.70
N VAL A 238 13.07 1.07 14.40
CA VAL A 238 13.68 -0.21 14.06
C VAL A 238 13.37 -1.21 15.18
N LYS A 239 12.77 -2.34 14.78
CA LYS A 239 12.44 -3.48 15.65
C LYS A 239 13.21 -4.70 15.19
N LEU A 240 13.75 -5.46 16.14
CA LEU A 240 14.41 -6.75 15.88
C LEU A 240 13.55 -7.86 16.49
N PHE A 241 13.57 -9.04 15.85
CA PHE A 241 13.04 -10.23 16.50
C PHE A 241 13.94 -10.63 17.67
N ARG A 242 13.33 -11.12 18.76
CA ARG A 242 14.10 -11.84 19.77
C ARG A 242 14.64 -13.12 19.17
N ARG A 243 15.85 -13.52 19.55
CA ARG A 243 16.41 -14.85 19.16
C ARG A 243 15.51 -16.01 19.58
N THR A 244 14.70 -15.82 20.61
CA THR A 244 13.73 -16.79 21.13
C THR A 244 12.32 -16.66 20.53
N ALA A 245 12.11 -15.74 19.59
CA ALA A 245 10.80 -15.54 18.97
C ALA A 245 10.44 -16.74 18.09
N LYS A 246 9.30 -17.36 18.37
CA LYS A 246 8.69 -18.41 17.54
C LYS A 246 7.28 -18.01 17.11
N PHE A 247 6.87 -18.43 15.93
CA PHE A 247 5.54 -18.13 15.35
C PHE A 247 4.80 -19.44 15.07
N ASP A 248 4.62 -20.25 16.12
CA ASP A 248 4.05 -21.59 15.98
C ASP A 248 2.56 -21.62 16.36
N GLU A 249 2.12 -20.68 17.19
CA GLU A 249 0.75 -20.61 17.72
C GLU A 249 -0.06 -19.48 17.06
N LYS A 250 -1.34 -19.75 16.80
CA LYS A 250 -2.28 -18.74 16.31
C LYS A 250 -2.50 -17.67 17.37
N TYR A 251 -2.56 -16.42 16.93
CA TYR A 251 -2.92 -15.30 17.78
C TYR A 251 -4.39 -15.45 18.22
N GLU A 252 -4.61 -15.71 19.51
CA GLU A 252 -5.95 -15.78 20.07
C GLU A 252 -6.64 -14.41 19.93
N GLU A 253 -7.71 -14.35 19.12
CA GLU A 253 -8.62 -13.21 19.18
C GLU A 253 -9.48 -13.37 20.42
N SER A 254 -9.51 -12.31 21.25
CA SER A 254 -10.47 -12.20 22.35
C SER A 254 -11.86 -12.54 21.80
N GLY A 255 -12.59 -13.42 22.50
CA GLY A 255 -13.90 -13.91 22.09
C GLY A 255 -14.92 -12.81 21.78
N PRO A 256 -16.15 -13.18 21.38
CA PRO A 256 -17.15 -12.22 20.91
C PRO A 256 -17.27 -11.01 21.85
N PRO A 257 -17.48 -9.80 21.31
CA PRO A 257 -17.49 -8.58 22.11
C PRO A 257 -18.44 -8.73 23.30
N ALA A 258 -18.00 -8.36 24.51
CA ALA A 258 -18.82 -8.39 25.73
C ALA A 258 -20.13 -7.56 25.61
N ALA A 259 -20.27 -6.75 24.56
CA ALA A 259 -21.50 -6.07 24.20
C ALA A 259 -22.65 -7.03 23.80
N GLN A 260 -22.36 -8.24 23.31
CA GLN A 260 -23.40 -9.27 23.07
C GLN A 260 -23.99 -9.82 24.38
N THR A 261 -23.31 -9.63 25.51
CA THR A 261 -23.82 -10.02 26.84
C THR A 261 -24.76 -8.97 27.44
N ARG A 262 -24.97 -7.83 26.77
CA ARG A 262 -25.96 -6.83 27.20
C ARG A 262 -27.36 -7.27 26.76
N LYS A 263 -28.18 -7.66 27.73
CA LYS A 263 -29.61 -7.90 27.52
C LYS A 263 -30.25 -6.63 26.92
N LEU A 264 -30.86 -6.76 25.75
CA LEU A 264 -31.59 -5.67 25.11
C LEU A 264 -32.69 -5.18 26.06
N ASN A 265 -32.75 -3.87 26.28
CA ASN A 265 -33.80 -3.25 27.07
C ASN A 265 -35.07 -3.10 26.24
N VAL A 266 -35.71 -4.22 25.92
CA VAL A 266 -36.98 -4.24 25.20
C VAL A 266 -38.09 -4.02 26.22
N PRO A 267 -38.86 -2.91 26.14
CA PRO A 267 -39.97 -2.67 27.05
C PRO A 267 -41.01 -3.78 26.89
N ARG A 268 -41.54 -4.28 28.01
CA ARG A 268 -42.57 -5.33 27.99
C ARG A 268 -43.91 -4.73 27.58
N ARG A 269 -44.64 -5.41 26.70
CA ARG A 269 -46.04 -5.06 26.40
C ARG A 269 -46.87 -5.25 27.67
N THR A 270 -47.59 -4.21 28.08
CA THR A 270 -48.49 -4.25 29.23
C THR A 270 -49.81 -4.89 28.85
N LYS A 271 -50.59 -5.34 29.84
CA LYS A 271 -51.95 -5.85 29.61
C LYS A 271 -52.83 -4.84 28.87
N ILE A 272 -52.72 -3.57 29.20
CA ILE A 272 -53.44 -2.47 28.53
C ILE A 272 -53.15 -2.44 27.03
N PHE A 273 -51.89 -2.59 26.62
CA PHE A 273 -51.52 -2.62 25.20
C PHE A 273 -52.17 -3.82 24.48
N VAL A 274 -52.22 -4.98 25.14
CA VAL A 274 -52.85 -6.18 24.59
C VAL A 274 -54.36 -6.00 24.46
N ASP A 275 -55.02 -5.51 25.51
CA ASP A 275 -56.46 -5.28 25.54
C ASP A 275 -56.88 -4.23 24.49
N GLN A 276 -56.09 -3.16 24.32
CA GLN A 276 -56.29 -2.17 23.26
C GLN A 276 -56.20 -2.80 21.86
N THR A 277 -55.22 -3.67 21.63
CA THR A 277 -55.05 -4.34 20.32
C THR A 277 -56.24 -5.25 20.00
N ILE A 278 -56.80 -5.93 21.01
CA ILE A 278 -58.00 -6.77 20.84
C ILE A 278 -59.21 -5.91 20.48
N ARG A 279 -59.43 -4.81 21.22
CA ARG A 279 -60.53 -3.86 20.92
C ARG A 279 -60.40 -3.27 19.52
N GLU A 280 -59.21 -2.82 19.12
CA GLU A 280 -58.95 -2.26 17.79
C GLU A 280 -59.22 -3.29 16.69
N ARG A 281 -58.90 -4.58 16.93
CA ARG A 281 -59.20 -5.67 16.00
C ARG A 281 -60.70 -5.94 15.87
N GLU A 282 -61.44 -5.97 16.98
CA GLU A 282 -62.88 -6.29 16.98
C GLU A 282 -63.75 -5.15 16.46
N GLN A 283 -63.37 -3.90 16.74
CA GLN A 283 -64.16 -2.71 16.41
C GLN A 283 -63.57 -1.90 15.24
N ALA A 284 -62.71 -2.51 14.43
CA ALA A 284 -61.95 -1.83 13.38
C ALA A 284 -62.83 -1.00 12.42
N GLN A 285 -63.95 -1.57 11.98
CA GLN A 285 -64.87 -0.92 11.03
C GLN A 285 -65.56 0.30 11.65
N THR A 286 -66.09 0.15 12.87
CA THR A 286 -66.75 1.24 13.61
C THR A 286 -65.77 2.36 13.94
N MET A 287 -64.55 2.03 14.36
CA MET A 287 -63.51 3.02 14.62
C MET A 287 -63.12 3.79 13.36
N HIS A 288 -63.05 3.11 12.21
CA HIS A 288 -62.77 3.76 10.92
C HIS A 288 -63.89 4.71 10.51
N GLN A 289 -65.15 4.26 10.59
CA GLN A 289 -66.31 5.08 10.22
C GLN A 289 -66.45 6.31 11.12
N CYS A 290 -66.34 6.14 12.43
CA CYS A 290 -66.39 7.24 13.40
C CYS A 290 -65.24 8.24 13.15
N LYS A 291 -64.03 7.76 12.83
CA LYS A 291 -62.91 8.62 12.42
C LYS A 291 -63.22 9.41 11.14
N MET A 292 -63.88 8.81 10.15
CA MET A 292 -64.27 9.49 8.91
C MET A 292 -65.36 10.54 9.15
N GLU A 293 -66.37 10.23 9.96
CA GLU A 293 -67.45 11.16 10.33
C GLU A 293 -66.91 12.39 11.09
N PHE A 294 -66.09 12.18 12.12
CA PHE A 294 -65.43 13.28 12.83
C PHE A 294 -64.51 14.11 11.92
N ALA A 295 -63.83 13.48 10.97
CA ALA A 295 -63.00 14.20 10.00
C ALA A 295 -63.83 15.05 9.02
N MET A 296 -65.08 14.66 8.73
CA MET A 296 -66.01 15.43 7.91
C MET A 296 -66.65 16.60 8.67
N GLU A 297 -66.92 16.45 9.98
CA GLU A 297 -67.42 17.56 10.82
C GLU A 297 -66.36 18.64 11.11
N LEU A 298 -65.07 18.28 10.98
CA LEU A 298 -63.94 19.19 11.15
C LEU A 298 -63.55 19.93 9.85
N ALA A 299 -64.22 19.66 8.72
CA ALA A 299 -63.99 20.27 7.41
C ALA A 299 -65.08 21.29 7.06
#